data_AF-A0A0K2U3X8-F1
#
_entry.id   AF-A0A0K2U3X8-F1
#
_cell.length_a   1.000
_cell.length_b   1.000
_cell.length_c   1.000
_cell.angle_alpha   90.00
_cell.angle_beta   90.00
_cell.angle_gamma   90.00
#
_symmetry.space_group_name_H-M   'P 1'
#
loop_
_entity.id
_entity.type
_entity.pdbx_description
1 polymer ?
#
loop_
_entity_poly.entity_id
_entity_poly.type
_entity_poly.pdbx_seq_one_letter_code
_entity_poly.pdbx_strand_id
1 'polypeptide(L)'
;RHLHLILQKNETVCESNRSLLVETLRSIAEILIWGDQNDSSVFDFFLERNMLSFFLKIMNQKCGSYVCVQLLQTLNILFENIKNETSIYYLLSNNHVNSIIVHKFDFSDEEVMAYYISFLKTLSFRLNKHTIHFFYNE
;
A
#
# COMPACT_ATOMS: atom_id res chain seq x y z
N ARG A 1 -7.85 7.60 12.62
CA ARG A 1 -8.35 6.67 13.68
C ARG A 1 -9.48 5.74 13.22
N HIS A 2 -10.57 6.23 12.60
CA HIS A 2 -11.69 5.38 12.17
C HIS A 2 -11.30 4.28 11.17
N LEU A 3 -10.59 4.62 10.09
CA LEU A 3 -10.14 3.67 9.05
C LEU A 3 -9.25 2.55 9.63
N HIS A 4 -8.38 2.89 10.59
CA HIS A 4 -7.56 1.91 11.31
C HIS A 4 -8.42 0.88 12.06
N LEU A 5 -9.48 1.32 12.74
CA LEU A 5 -10.39 0.41 13.44
C LEU A 5 -11.16 -0.50 12.47
N ILE A 6 -11.49 -0.02 11.26
CA ILE A 6 -12.11 -0.86 10.23
C ILE A 6 -11.15 -1.97 9.81
N LEU A 7 -9.89 -1.64 9.50
CA LEU A 7 -8.88 -2.65 9.14
C LEU A 7 -8.66 -3.66 10.27
N GLN A 8 -8.57 -3.20 11.52
CA GLN A 8 -8.38 -4.06 12.68
C GLN A 8 -9.57 -5.00 12.92
N LYS A 9 -10.81 -4.57 12.64
CA LYS A 9 -12.00 -5.43 12.78
C LYS A 9 -12.19 -6.40 11.62
N ASN A 10 -11.55 -6.14 10.48
CA ASN A 10 -11.72 -6.89 9.23
C ASN A 10 -10.38 -7.44 8.74
N GLU A 11 -9.54 -7.95 9.66
CA GLU A 11 -8.22 -8.47 9.29
C GLU A 11 -8.30 -9.67 8.34
N THR A 12 -9.34 -10.51 8.46
CA THR A 12 -9.56 -11.64 7.56
C THR A 12 -10.58 -11.27 6.48
N VAL A 13 -10.21 -11.41 5.21
CA VAL A 13 -11.06 -11.10 4.07
C VAL A 13 -12.08 -12.21 3.86
N CYS A 14 -13.35 -11.81 3.71
CA CYS A 14 -14.45 -12.67 3.34
C CYS A 14 -15.41 -11.92 2.41
N GLU A 15 -16.33 -12.66 1.79
CA GLU A 15 -17.30 -12.10 0.83
C GLU A 15 -18.11 -10.92 1.40
N SER A 16 -18.39 -10.93 2.70
CA SER A 16 -19.17 -9.87 3.35
C SER A 16 -18.39 -8.59 3.67
N ASN A 17 -17.05 -8.62 3.71
CA ASN A 17 -16.24 -7.45 4.12
C ASN A 17 -15.30 -6.89 3.05
N ARG A 18 -14.88 -7.67 2.06
CA ARG A 18 -15.25 -7.33 0.69
C ARG A 18 -15.08 -5.87 0.25
N SER A 19 -16.24 -5.32 -0.08
CA SER A 19 -16.44 -3.95 -0.53
C SER A 19 -16.06 -2.93 0.54
N LEU A 20 -16.29 -3.23 1.83
CA LEU A 20 -15.89 -2.33 2.92
C LEU A 20 -14.38 -2.13 2.96
N LEU A 21 -13.60 -3.21 2.80
CA LEU A 21 -12.14 -3.15 2.76
C LEU A 21 -11.66 -2.35 1.54
N VAL A 22 -12.26 -2.57 0.37
CA VAL A 22 -11.94 -1.82 -0.85
C VAL A 22 -12.16 -0.31 -0.67
N GLU A 23 -13.31 0.11 -0.15
CA GLU A 23 -13.57 1.51 0.15
C GLU A 23 -12.62 2.07 1.21
N THR A 24 -12.32 1.28 2.24
CA THR A 24 -11.38 1.66 3.29
C THR A 24 -9.99 1.91 2.72
N LEU A 25 -9.50 1.05 1.82
CA LEU A 25 -8.21 1.20 1.16
C LEU A 25 -8.15 2.46 0.28
N ARG A 26 -9.25 2.80 -0.40
CA ARG A 26 -9.35 4.04 -1.19
C ARG A 26 -9.30 5.27 -0.30
N SER A 27 -10.10 5.31 0.76
CA SER A 27 -10.10 6.42 1.72
C SER A 27 -8.75 6.59 2.42
N ILE A 28 -8.00 5.49 2.65
CA ILE A 28 -6.65 5.58 3.20
C ILE A 28 -5.69 6.25 2.21
N ALA A 29 -5.77 5.92 0.91
CA ALA A 29 -4.96 6.63 -0.10
C ALA A 29 -5.26 8.12 -0.11
N GLU A 30 -6.53 8.50 -0.16
CA GLU A 30 -6.97 9.89 -0.21
C GLU A 30 -6.48 10.69 1.00
N ILE A 31 -6.69 10.17 2.22
CA ILE A 31 -6.29 10.89 3.43
C ILE A 31 -4.76 10.99 3.57
N LEU A 32 -4.01 9.99 3.10
CA LEU A 32 -2.55 10.05 3.12
C LEU A 32 -2.00 11.08 2.14
N ILE A 33 -2.56 11.15 0.93
CA ILE A 33 -2.17 12.17 -0.05
C ILE A 33 -2.51 13.57 0.47
N TRP A 34 -3.68 13.73 1.07
CA TRP A 34 -4.05 14.99 1.71
C TRP A 34 -3.10 15.34 2.87
N GLY A 35 -2.82 14.37 3.75
CA GLY A 35 -1.93 14.52 4.89
C GLY A 35 -0.51 14.90 4.48
N ASP A 36 0.02 14.30 3.41
CA ASP A 36 1.36 14.62 2.87
C ASP A 36 1.52 16.11 2.54
N GLN A 37 0.44 16.76 2.10
CA GLN A 37 0.45 18.16 1.65
C GLN A 37 -0.02 19.14 2.72
N ASN A 38 -0.85 18.71 3.68
CA ASN A 38 -1.59 19.61 4.57
C ASN A 38 -1.32 19.34 6.07
N ASP A 39 -1.07 18.10 6.47
CA ASP A 39 -0.93 17.72 7.88
C ASP A 39 -0.11 16.43 8.04
N SER A 40 1.17 16.58 8.39
CA SER A 40 2.10 15.46 8.55
C SER A 40 1.69 14.50 9.67
N SER A 41 0.86 14.93 10.64
CA SER A 41 0.42 14.07 11.74
C SER A 41 -0.44 12.89 11.25
N VAL A 42 -1.06 13.02 10.07
CA VAL A 42 -1.77 11.92 9.41
C VAL A 42 -0.79 10.81 9.02
N PHE A 43 0.36 11.19 8.46
CA PHE A 43 1.41 10.27 8.07
C PHE A 43 2.08 9.65 9.30
N ASP A 44 2.36 10.45 10.33
CA ASP A 44 2.88 9.96 11.61
C ASP A 44 1.96 8.90 12.21
N PHE A 45 0.64 9.17 12.26
CA PHE A 45 -0.34 8.20 12.75
C PHE A 45 -0.35 6.91 11.91
N PHE A 46 -0.24 7.01 10.59
CA PHE A 46 -0.21 5.84 9.70
C PHE A 46 1.00 4.94 10.00
N LEU A 47 2.15 5.54 10.25
CA LEU A 47 3.39 4.85 10.57
C LEU A 47 3.37 4.26 11.98
N GLU A 48 2.96 5.04 12.98
CA GLU A 48 2.83 4.59 14.38
C GLU A 48 1.92 3.36 14.51
N ARG A 49 0.87 3.29 13.69
CA ARG A 49 -0.08 2.16 13.67
C ARG A 49 0.32 1.04 12.73
N ASN A 50 1.48 1.14 12.08
CA ASN A 50 1.99 0.18 11.10
C ASN A 50 0.92 -0.19 10.06
N MET A 51 0.18 0.81 9.56
CA MET A 51 -1.00 0.60 8.73
C MET A 51 -0.71 -0.17 7.44
N LEU A 52 0.48 0.02 6.86
CA LEU A 52 0.92 -0.70 5.65
C LEU A 52 1.02 -2.22 5.88
N SER A 53 1.26 -2.67 7.12
CA SER A 53 1.27 -4.10 7.44
C SER A 53 -0.11 -4.76 7.27
N PHE A 54 -1.20 -4.02 7.47
CA PHE A 54 -2.55 -4.52 7.18
C PHE A 54 -2.72 -4.78 5.68
N PHE A 55 -2.11 -3.96 4.82
CA PHE A 55 -2.19 -4.13 3.37
C PHE A 55 -1.52 -5.45 2.97
N LEU A 56 -0.35 -5.73 3.53
CA LEU A 56 0.35 -7.00 3.31
C LEU A 56 -0.45 -8.20 3.85
N LYS A 57 -1.00 -8.09 5.06
CA LYS A 57 -1.81 -9.16 5.65
C LYS A 57 -3.02 -9.49 4.77
N ILE A 58 -3.69 -8.48 4.24
CA ILE A 58 -4.84 -8.64 3.33
C ILE A 58 -4.37 -9.24 2.01
N MET A 59 -3.28 -8.74 1.43
CA MET A 59 -2.68 -9.24 0.18
C MET A 59 -2.28 -10.72 0.27
N ASN A 60 -1.74 -11.15 1.41
CA ASN A 60 -1.30 -12.53 1.63
C ASN A 60 -2.46 -13.52 1.84
N GLN A 61 -3.70 -13.06 1.88
CA GLN A 61 -4.88 -13.92 1.97
C GLN A 61 -5.42 -14.26 0.59
N LYS A 62 -6.19 -15.36 0.52
CA LYS A 62 -6.99 -15.71 -0.65
C LYS A 62 -8.23 -14.79 -0.73
N CYS A 63 -7.98 -13.50 -0.97
CA CYS A 63 -8.99 -12.44 -0.98
C CYS A 63 -9.68 -12.26 -2.35
N GLY A 64 -9.25 -13.01 -3.37
CA GLY A 64 -9.69 -12.83 -4.76
C GLY A 64 -9.04 -11.62 -5.41
N SER A 65 -9.14 -11.53 -6.74
CA SER A 65 -8.48 -10.47 -7.50
C SER A 65 -9.04 -9.08 -7.18
N TYR A 66 -10.33 -8.95 -6.87
CA TYR A 66 -10.96 -7.67 -6.56
C TYR A 66 -10.25 -6.87 -5.45
N VAL A 67 -9.95 -7.51 -4.30
CA VAL A 67 -9.28 -6.82 -3.18
C VAL A 67 -7.79 -6.62 -3.49
N CYS A 68 -7.16 -7.60 -4.15
CA CYS A 68 -5.75 -7.52 -4.56
C CYS A 68 -5.49 -6.36 -5.55
N VAL A 69 -6.37 -6.22 -6.55
CA VAL A 69 -6.35 -5.12 -7.51
C VAL A 69 -6.48 -3.78 -6.79
N GLN A 70 -7.44 -3.65 -5.87
CA GLN A 70 -7.59 -2.41 -5.10
C GLN A 70 -6.35 -2.08 -4.27
N LEU A 71 -5.70 -3.08 -3.65
CA LEU A 71 -4.46 -2.87 -2.91
C LEU A 71 -3.35 -2.32 -3.81
N LEU A 72 -3.14 -2.93 -4.98
CA LEU A 72 -2.14 -2.47 -5.95
C LEU A 72 -2.46 -1.07 -6.49
N GLN A 73 -3.73 -0.77 -6.75
CA GLN A 73 -4.18 0.57 -7.14
C GLN A 73 -3.90 1.61 -6.05
N THR A 74 -4.24 1.30 -4.80
CA THR A 74 -3.98 2.17 -3.65
C THR A 74 -2.48 2.43 -3.50
N LEU A 75 -1.64 1.40 -3.61
CA LEU A 75 -0.19 1.55 -3.55
C LEU A 75 0.37 2.40 -4.70
N ASN A 76 -0.10 2.17 -5.93
CA ASN A 76 0.27 3.00 -7.09
C ASN A 76 -0.04 4.48 -6.84
N ILE A 77 -1.28 4.77 -6.42
CA ILE A 77 -1.75 6.13 -6.15
C ILE A 77 -0.89 6.79 -5.06
N LEU A 78 -0.56 6.08 -3.98
CA LEU A 78 0.30 6.58 -2.91
C LEU A 78 1.70 6.94 -3.44
N PHE A 79 2.38 6.00 -4.10
CA PHE A 79 3.75 6.24 -4.58
C PHE A 79 3.82 7.24 -5.73
N GLU A 80 2.74 7.46 -6.47
CA GLU A 80 2.69 8.49 -7.51
C GLU A 80 2.48 9.89 -6.92
N ASN A 81 1.60 10.03 -5.91
CA ASN A 81 1.12 11.34 -5.46
C ASN A 81 1.82 11.90 -4.22
N ILE A 82 2.47 11.06 -3.41
CA ILE A 82 3.26 11.53 -2.27
C ILE A 82 4.51 12.25 -2.79
N LYS A 83 4.76 13.44 -2.25
CA LYS A 83 5.85 14.33 -2.68
C LYS A 83 6.82 14.64 -1.57
N ASN A 84 6.39 14.61 -0.31
CA ASN A 84 7.30 14.85 0.80
C ASN A 84 8.36 13.75 0.87
N GLU A 85 9.64 14.14 0.85
CA GLU A 85 10.74 13.19 0.87
C GLU A 85 10.72 12.34 2.13
N THR A 86 10.47 12.93 3.30
CA THR A 86 10.39 12.22 4.58
C THR A 86 9.29 11.14 4.54
N SER A 87 8.10 11.47 4.02
CA SER A 87 7.01 10.49 3.84
C SER A 87 7.42 9.32 2.92
N ILE A 88 8.12 9.60 1.82
CA ILE A 88 8.62 8.58 0.90
C ILE A 88 9.64 7.68 1.60
N TYR A 89 10.60 8.26 2.31
CA TYR A 89 11.59 7.49 3.06
C TYR A 89 10.93 6.57 4.07
N TYR A 90 9.93 7.06 4.80
CA TYR A 90 9.21 6.23 5.75
C TYR A 90 8.49 5.07 5.09
N LEU A 91 7.79 5.30 3.97
CA LEU A 91 7.13 4.21 3.23
C LEU A 91 8.11 3.15 2.73
N LEU A 92 9.30 3.55 2.28
CA LEU A 92 10.32 2.63 1.76
C LEU A 92 11.09 1.90 2.88
N SER A 93 11.29 2.53 4.03
CA SER A 93 12.21 2.05 5.08
C SER A 93 11.78 0.77 5.82
N ASN A 94 10.50 0.42 5.84
CA ASN A 94 9.98 -0.67 6.70
C ASN A 94 9.87 -2.03 5.98
N ASN A 95 10.62 -2.24 4.89
CA ASN A 95 10.69 -3.48 4.10
C ASN A 95 9.34 -4.01 3.54
N HIS A 96 8.23 -3.34 3.82
CA HIS A 96 6.90 -3.70 3.32
C HIS A 96 6.84 -3.63 1.80
N VAL A 97 7.51 -2.64 1.22
CA VAL A 97 7.60 -2.47 -0.24
C VAL A 97 8.32 -3.65 -0.89
N ASN A 98 9.45 -4.08 -0.34
CA ASN A 98 10.14 -5.28 -0.84
C ASN A 98 9.28 -6.53 -0.67
N SER A 99 8.52 -6.63 0.42
CA SER A 99 7.56 -7.72 0.63
C SER A 99 6.48 -7.76 -0.47
N ILE A 100 6.04 -6.61 -0.97
CA ILE A 100 5.09 -6.51 -2.10
C ILE A 100 5.79 -6.90 -3.41
N ILE A 101 7.02 -6.45 -3.64
CA ILE A 101 7.79 -6.79 -4.85
C ILE A 101 8.01 -8.31 -4.97
N VAL A 102 8.29 -9.00 -3.86
CA VAL A 102 8.52 -10.46 -3.89
C VAL A 102 7.25 -11.28 -3.69
N HIS A 103 6.09 -10.63 -3.54
CA HIS A 103 4.82 -11.32 -3.33
C HIS A 103 4.44 -12.15 -4.57
N LYS A 104 3.94 -13.37 -4.34
CA LYS A 104 3.53 -14.31 -5.39
C LYS A 104 2.10 -14.03 -5.83
N PHE A 105 1.92 -13.00 -6.65
CA PHE A 105 0.64 -12.69 -7.27
C PHE A 105 0.20 -13.78 -8.25
N ASP A 106 -1.11 -13.95 -8.39
CA ASP A 106 -1.70 -14.79 -9.44
C ASP A 106 -1.78 -14.01 -10.74
N PHE A 107 -0.77 -14.16 -11.60
CA PHE A 107 -0.73 -13.52 -12.92
C PHE A 107 -1.57 -14.23 -14.00
N SER A 108 -2.33 -15.27 -13.65
CA SER A 108 -3.40 -15.73 -14.54
C SER A 108 -4.54 -14.71 -14.64
N ASP A 109 -4.65 -13.83 -13.63
CA ASP A 109 -5.46 -12.62 -13.68
C ASP A 109 -4.64 -11.48 -14.32
N GLU A 110 -5.00 -11.13 -15.56
CA GLU A 110 -4.32 -10.09 -16.34
C GLU A 110 -4.43 -8.71 -15.69
N GLU A 111 -5.49 -8.43 -14.93
CA GLU A 111 -5.69 -7.15 -14.26
C GLU A 111 -4.71 -7.02 -13.08
N VAL A 112 -4.54 -8.08 -12.28
CA VAL A 112 -3.53 -8.13 -11.21
C VAL A 112 -2.13 -7.93 -11.79
N MET A 113 -1.81 -8.62 -12.90
CA MET A 113 -0.52 -8.47 -13.58
C MET A 113 -0.29 -7.02 -14.05
N ALA A 114 -1.28 -6.39 -14.67
CA ALA A 114 -1.19 -5.03 -15.18
C ALA A 114 -0.91 -4.02 -14.05
N TYR A 115 -1.64 -4.10 -12.94
CA TYR A 115 -1.42 -3.20 -11.80
C TYR A 115 -0.10 -3.46 -11.08
N TYR A 116 0.36 -4.71 -11.04
CA TYR A 116 1.66 -5.05 -10.49
C TYR A 116 2.81 -4.48 -11.34
N ILE A 117 2.73 -4.59 -12.67
CA ILE A 117 3.71 -3.95 -13.58
C ILE A 117 3.70 -2.43 -13.39
N SER A 118 2.50 -1.84 -13.29
CA SER A 118 2.36 -0.40 -12.99
C SER A 118 3.02 -0.04 -11.67
N PHE A 119 2.85 -0.86 -10.64
CA PHE A 119 3.48 -0.67 -9.33
C PHE A 119 5.01 -0.68 -9.40
N LEU A 120 5.60 -1.66 -10.09
CA LEU A 120 7.05 -1.69 -10.30
C LEU A 120 7.55 -0.46 -11.08
N LYS A 121 6.81 -0.04 -12.11
CA LYS A 121 7.12 1.17 -12.87
C LYS A 121 7.06 2.41 -11.98
N THR A 122 6.01 2.57 -11.17
CA THR A 122 5.86 3.69 -10.23
C THR A 122 7.03 3.73 -9.24
N LEU A 123 7.41 2.58 -8.68
CA LEU A 123 8.56 2.48 -7.77
C LEU A 123 9.88 2.82 -8.46
N SER A 124 10.05 2.48 -9.74
CA SER A 124 11.28 2.78 -10.47
C SER A 124 11.57 4.29 -10.53
N PHE A 125 10.53 5.14 -10.57
CA PHE A 125 10.69 6.60 -10.49
C PHE A 125 11.11 7.10 -9.11
N ARG A 126 10.95 6.26 -8.07
CA ARG A 126 11.38 6.56 -6.70
C ARG A 126 12.79 6.05 -6.40
N LEU A 127 13.45 5.36 -7.35
CA LEU A 127 14.84 4.93 -7.22
C LEU A 127 15.81 6.07 -7.52
N ASN A 128 16.64 6.41 -6.54
CA ASN A 128 17.74 7.36 -6.71
C ASN A 128 18.90 7.01 -5.75
N LYS A 129 19.98 7.79 -5.80
CA LYS A 129 21.19 7.57 -4.98
C LYS A 129 20.92 7.49 -3.48
N HIS A 130 19.81 8.06 -3.01
CA HIS A 130 19.45 8.06 -1.60
C HIS A 130 18.41 7.01 -1.23
N THR A 131 17.56 6.54 -2.14
CA THR A 131 16.50 5.56 -1.84
C THR A 131 16.83 4.15 -2.29
N ILE A 132 17.81 3.97 -3.18
CA ILE A 132 18.18 2.66 -3.73
C ILE A 132 18.54 1.64 -2.64
N HIS A 133 19.12 2.11 -1.53
CA HIS A 133 19.52 1.24 -0.43
C HIS A 133 18.34 0.53 0.25
N PHE A 134 17.11 1.06 0.13
CA PHE A 134 15.90 0.42 0.67
C PHE A 134 15.44 -0.80 -0.13
N PHE A 135 15.97 -1.04 -1.33
CA PHE A 135 15.55 -2.14 -2.21
C PHE A 135 16.52 -3.32 -2.22
N TYR A 136 17.56 -3.29 -1.38
CA TYR A 136 18.39 -4.47 -1.13
C TYR A 136 17.77 -5.28 0.00
N ASN A 137 17.49 -6.55 -0.27
CA ASN A 137 17.22 -7.53 0.77
C ASN A 137 18.57 -8.12 1.19
N GLU A 138 19.01 -7.85 2.41
CA GLU A 138 19.95 -8.75 3.10
C GLU A 138 19.21 -9.96 3.67
#